data_AF-A0A7Z8ZEY3-F1
#
_entry.id   AF-A0A7Z8ZEY3-F1
#
_cell.length_a   1.000
_cell.length_b   1.000
_cell.length_c   1.000
_cell.angle_alpha   90.00
_cell.angle_beta   90.00
_cell.angle_gamma   90.00
#
_symmetry.space_group_name_H-M   'P 1'
#
loop_
_entity.id
_entity.type
_entity.pdbx_description
1 polymer ?
#
loop_
_entity_poly.entity_id
_entity_poly.type
_entity_poly.pdbx_seq_one_letter_code
_entity_poly.pdbx_strand_id
1 'polypeptide(L)'
;MRKITLAFGAVCLLFTLNSAVVARASTPQPLSTGTNVAKLAEQAPIHWVSVAQIENSLLGRQPIAVGFDIDDTVLFSSPGFWRGQKTFSPGSDAYLKIPSFGKK
;
A
#
# COMPACT_ATOMS: atom_id res chain seq x y z
N MET A 1 30.74 31.50 29.96
CA MET A 1 30.45 30.21 29.27
C MET A 1 28.96 29.83 29.38
N ARG A 2 28.38 29.69 30.58
CA ARG A 2 26.96 29.31 30.78
C ARG A 2 25.93 30.17 30.01
N LYS A 3 26.10 31.49 29.99
CA LYS A 3 25.19 32.41 29.28
C LYS A 3 25.25 32.27 27.75
N ILE A 4 26.41 31.90 27.22
CA ILE A 4 26.62 31.69 25.78
C ILE A 4 25.96 30.37 25.36
N THR A 5 26.13 29.31 26.17
CA THR A 5 25.46 28.02 25.95
C THR A 5 23.94 28.13 25.99
N LEU A 6 23.40 28.91 26.93
CA LEU A 6 21.96 29.16 27.03
C LEU A 6 21.42 29.97 25.85
N ALA A 7 22.17 30.98 25.40
CA ALA A 7 21.80 31.77 24.22
C ALA A 7 21.79 30.90 22.95
N PHE A 8 22.78 30.03 22.77
CA PHE A 8 22.83 29.11 21.63
C PHE A 8 21.69 28.09 21.66
N GLY A 9 21.38 27.53 22.84
CA GLY A 9 20.25 26.62 23.01
C GLY A 9 18.90 27.28 22.69
N ALA A 10 18.71 28.53 23.11
CA ALA A 10 17.50 29.29 22.79
C ALA A 10 17.35 29.56 21.29
N VAL A 11 18.46 29.89 20.60
CA VAL A 11 18.48 30.08 19.15
C VAL A 11 18.15 28.77 18.41
N CYS A 12 18.76 27.65 18.81
CA CYS A 12 18.44 26.35 18.22
C CYS A 12 16.96 25.97 18.40
N LEU A 13 16.37 26.25 19.58
CA LEU A 13 14.95 25.99 19.85
C LEU A 13 14.03 26.82 18.93
N LEU A 14 14.36 28.10 18.72
CA LEU A 14 13.61 29.01 17.84
C LEU A 14 13.62 28.57 16.37
N PHE A 15 14.71 27.95 15.90
CA PHE A 15 14.77 27.40 14.54
C PHE A 15 13.99 26.10 14.38
N THR A 16 13.91 25.25 15.42
CA THR A 16 13.15 23.99 15.36
C THR A 16 11.63 24.18 15.43
N LEU A 17 11.14 25.27 16.05
CA LEU A 17 9.71 25.55 16.23
C LEU A 17 9.04 26.20 15.01
N ASN A 18 9.82 26.62 13.99
CA ASN A 18 9.31 27.33 12.81
C ASN A 18 9.00 26.43 11.60
N SER A 19 9.10 25.10 11.76
CA SER A 19 8.65 24.19 10.71
C SER A 19 7.13 24.09 10.75
N ALA A 20 6.45 24.99 10.05
CA ALA A 20 5.04 24.86 9.75
C ALA A 20 4.84 23.58 8.94
N VAL A 21 4.32 22.53 9.60
CA VAL A 21 3.77 21.38 8.89
C VAL A 21 2.58 21.89 8.09
N VAL A 22 2.77 22.10 6.80
CA VAL A 22 1.66 22.38 5.89
C VAL A 22 0.88 21.08 5.77
N ALA A 23 -0.22 20.98 6.52
CA ALA A 23 -1.24 19.98 6.27
C ALA A 23 -1.77 20.23 4.85
N ARG A 24 -1.40 19.37 3.90
CA ARG A 24 -2.03 19.36 2.58
C ARG A 24 -3.50 19.02 2.80
N ALA A 25 -4.38 20.00 2.60
CA ALA A 25 -5.81 19.75 2.59
C ALA A 25 -6.11 18.68 1.53
N SER A 26 -6.76 17.60 1.95
CA SER A 26 -7.37 16.64 1.03
C SER A 26 -8.21 17.43 0.02
N THR A 27 -8.10 17.11 -1.27
CA THR A 27 -8.97 17.70 -2.30
C THR A 27 -10.42 17.62 -1.81
N PRO A 28 -11.13 18.75 -1.66
CA PRO A 28 -12.47 18.73 -1.05
C PRO A 28 -13.39 17.92 -1.95
N GLN A 29 -13.89 16.80 -1.42
CA GLN A 29 -14.95 16.05 -2.05
C GLN A 29 -16.26 16.84 -1.90
N PRO A 30 -17.20 16.71 -2.85
CA PRO A 30 -18.52 17.34 -2.71
C PRO A 30 -19.20 16.86 -1.42
N LEU A 31 -19.83 17.79 -0.69
CA LEU A 31 -20.60 17.48 0.54
C LEU A 31 -21.65 16.38 0.30
N SER A 32 -22.26 16.38 -0.89
CA SER A 32 -23.17 15.34 -1.38
C SER A 32 -22.81 15.00 -2.82
N THR A 33 -22.14 13.87 -3.04
CA THR A 33 -21.73 13.46 -4.40
C THR A 33 -22.91 12.94 -5.24
N GLY A 34 -23.90 12.31 -4.60
CA GLY A 34 -25.04 11.69 -5.29
C GLY A 34 -24.63 10.55 -6.25
N THR A 35 -25.60 9.90 -6.87
CA THR A 35 -25.36 8.95 -7.98
C THR A 35 -26.61 8.83 -8.86
N ASN A 36 -26.51 8.11 -9.97
CA ASN A 36 -27.65 7.82 -10.85
C ASN A 36 -27.66 6.33 -11.23
N VAL A 37 -28.77 5.88 -11.81
CA VAL A 37 -28.94 4.46 -12.17
C VAL A 37 -27.91 3.99 -13.21
N ALA A 38 -27.43 4.88 -14.09
CA ALA A 38 -26.41 4.52 -15.08
C ALA A 38 -25.08 4.18 -14.40
N LYS A 39 -24.63 4.97 -13.42
CA LYS A 39 -23.43 4.69 -12.62
C LYS A 39 -23.58 3.45 -11.75
N LEU A 40 -24.78 3.19 -11.23
CA LEU A 40 -25.05 1.98 -10.45
C LEU A 40 -25.05 0.70 -11.31
N ALA A 41 -25.52 0.81 -12.55
CA ALA A 41 -25.57 -0.29 -13.51
C ALA A 41 -24.32 -0.40 -14.39
N GLU A 42 -23.35 0.51 -14.23
CA GLU A 42 -22.11 0.49 -14.99
C GLU A 42 -21.36 -0.82 -14.72
N GLN A 43 -20.99 -1.52 -15.79
CA GLN A 43 -20.18 -2.73 -15.74
C GLN A 43 -18.96 -2.51 -16.61
N ALA A 44 -17.77 -2.67 -16.04
CA ALA A 44 -16.55 -2.73 -16.83
C ALA A 44 -16.61 -3.97 -17.76
N PRO A 45 -16.10 -3.88 -19.00
CA PRO A 45 -16.11 -4.99 -19.96
C PRO A 45 -15.07 -6.05 -19.60
N ILE A 46 -15.26 -6.72 -18.46
CA ILE A 46 -14.36 -7.74 -17.90
C ILE A 46 -14.92 -9.12 -18.24
N HIS A 47 -14.06 -10.00 -18.72
CA HIS A 47 -14.41 -11.41 -18.92
C HIS A 47 -14.30 -12.16 -17.58
N TRP A 48 -15.36 -12.05 -16.78
CA TRP A 48 -15.48 -12.76 -15.51
C TRP A 48 -15.67 -14.26 -15.75
N VAL A 49 -14.85 -15.09 -15.10
CA VAL A 49 -14.95 -16.55 -15.12
C VAL A 49 -14.98 -17.12 -13.70
N SER A 50 -15.73 -18.19 -13.50
CA SER A 50 -15.72 -18.97 -12.27
C SER A 50 -14.74 -20.14 -12.36
N VAL A 51 -14.37 -20.70 -11.20
CA VAL A 51 -13.54 -21.93 -11.16
C VAL A 51 -14.19 -23.07 -11.93
N ALA A 52 -15.52 -23.24 -11.83
CA ALA A 52 -16.25 -24.27 -12.55
C ALA A 52 -16.22 -24.06 -14.08
N GLN A 53 -16.25 -22.81 -14.55
CA GLN A 53 -16.11 -22.51 -15.98
C GLN A 53 -14.70 -22.82 -16.49
N ILE A 54 -13.67 -22.55 -15.68
CA ILE A 54 -12.29 -22.92 -16.00
C ILE A 54 -12.16 -24.44 -16.09
N GLU A 55 -12.63 -25.18 -15.08
CA GLU A 55 -12.62 -26.65 -15.08
C GLU A 55 -13.33 -27.22 -16.31
N ASN A 56 -14.55 -26.74 -16.59
CA ASN A 56 -15.31 -27.17 -17.76
C ASN A 56 -14.58 -26.90 -19.09
N SER A 57 -13.84 -25.78 -19.19
CA SER A 57 -13.05 -25.44 -20.38
C SER A 57 -11.86 -26.37 -20.63
N LEU A 58 -11.45 -27.14 -19.62
CA LEU A 58 -10.30 -28.04 -19.67
C LEU A 58 -10.69 -29.53 -19.76
N LEU A 59 -11.99 -29.86 -19.82
CA LEU A 59 -12.45 -31.24 -19.95
C LEU A 59 -11.83 -31.93 -21.18
N GLY A 60 -11.35 -33.16 -20.97
CA GLY A 60 -10.68 -33.96 -22.00
C GLY A 60 -9.22 -33.57 -22.27
N ARG A 61 -8.67 -32.53 -21.64
CA ARG A 61 -7.24 -32.25 -21.69
C ARG A 61 -6.46 -33.25 -20.83
N GLN A 62 -5.30 -33.66 -21.34
CA GLN A 62 -4.34 -34.44 -20.56
C GLN A 62 -3.77 -33.60 -19.40
N PRO A 63 -3.20 -34.23 -18.36
CA PRO A 63 -2.51 -33.50 -17.30
C PRO A 63 -1.48 -32.52 -17.86
N ILE A 64 -1.48 -31.30 -17.34
CA ILE A 64 -0.58 -30.22 -17.73
C ILE A 64 0.00 -29.55 -16.48
N ALA A 65 1.19 -28.97 -16.63
CA ALA A 65 1.73 -28.08 -15.61
C ALA A 65 0.98 -26.73 -15.66
N VAL A 66 0.64 -26.21 -14.48
CA VAL A 66 0.04 -24.87 -14.30
C VAL A 66 0.81 -24.12 -13.21
N GLY A 67 0.83 -22.80 -13.29
CA GLY A 67 1.51 -21.93 -12.33
C GLY A 67 0.54 -21.06 -11.55
N PHE A 68 0.88 -20.79 -10.29
CA PHE A 68 0.18 -19.83 -9.43
C PHE A 68 1.21 -18.81 -8.93
N ASP A 69 0.85 -17.54 -9.01
CA ASP A 69 1.49 -16.53 -8.17
C ASP A 69 1.13 -16.78 -6.68
N ILE A 70 1.92 -16.21 -5.77
CA ILE A 70 1.76 -16.47 -4.32
C ILE A 70 1.00 -15.32 -3.65
N ASP A 71 1.58 -14.13 -3.71
CA ASP A 71 1.16 -12.97 -2.92
C ASP A 71 -0.17 -12.42 -3.44
N ASP A 72 -1.19 -12.36 -2.55
CA ASP A 72 -2.56 -11.96 -2.83
C ASP A 72 -3.27 -12.77 -3.95
N THR A 73 -2.68 -13.90 -4.35
CA THR A 73 -3.28 -14.89 -5.27
C THR A 73 -3.71 -16.16 -4.52
N VAL A 74 -2.80 -16.81 -3.79
CA VAL A 74 -3.12 -17.99 -2.96
C VAL A 74 -2.89 -17.75 -1.47
N LEU A 75 -2.12 -16.71 -1.12
CA LEU A 75 -1.86 -16.34 0.26
C LEU A 75 -2.06 -14.83 0.43
N PHE A 76 -2.94 -14.46 1.37
CA PHE A 76 -3.05 -13.08 1.85
C PHE A 76 -1.80 -12.74 2.66
N SER A 77 -0.75 -12.25 1.97
CA SER A 77 0.60 -12.10 2.53
C SER A 77 0.90 -10.70 3.06
N SER A 78 0.01 -9.75 2.77
CA SER A 78 0.04 -8.37 3.26
C SER A 78 0.48 -8.22 4.73
N PRO A 79 0.08 -9.07 5.71
CA PRO A 79 0.56 -8.96 7.09
C PRO A 79 2.09 -9.07 7.24
N GLY A 80 2.73 -9.97 6.50
CA GLY A 80 4.18 -10.15 6.53
C GLY A 80 4.91 -8.96 5.90
N PHE A 81 4.44 -8.52 4.74
CA PHE A 81 4.97 -7.34 4.04
C PHE A 81 4.81 -6.06 4.86
N TRP A 82 3.65 -5.85 5.49
CA TRP A 82 3.39 -4.72 6.38
C TRP A 82 4.33 -4.69 7.58
N ARG A 83 4.55 -5.84 8.23
CA ARG A 83 5.54 -5.96 9.30
C ARG A 83 6.95 -5.68 8.77
N GLY A 84 7.27 -6.19 7.59
CA GLY A 84 8.56 -5.97 6.91
C GLY A 84 8.86 -4.49 6.73
N GLN A 85 7.91 -3.73 6.15
CA GLN A 85 8.06 -2.30 5.94
C GLN A 85 8.30 -1.56 7.27
N LYS A 86 7.51 -1.84 8.31
CA LYS A 86 7.68 -1.20 9.64
C LYS A 86 9.01 -1.56 10.32
N THR A 87 9.56 -2.73 10.03
CA THR A 87 10.76 -3.22 10.71
C THR A 87 12.02 -2.76 10.00
N PHE A 88 12.05 -2.85 8.66
CA PHE A 88 13.27 -2.71 7.88
C PHE A 88 13.36 -1.41 7.09
N SER A 89 12.23 -0.75 6.77
CA SER A 89 12.26 0.52 6.05
C SER A 89 11.01 1.38 6.29
N PRO A 90 10.78 1.90 7.52
CA PRO A 90 9.61 2.72 7.81
C PRO A 90 9.45 3.88 6.81
N GLY A 91 8.27 3.99 6.20
CA GLY A 91 7.96 5.06 5.24
C GLY A 91 8.59 4.91 3.85
N SER A 92 9.18 3.75 3.52
CA SER A 92 9.67 3.46 2.16
C SER A 92 9.56 1.98 1.81
N ASP A 93 9.69 1.66 0.52
CA ASP A 93 9.62 0.28 0.02
C ASP A 93 11.00 -0.39 -0.09
N ALA A 94 12.03 0.19 0.52
CA ALA A 94 13.39 -0.34 0.48
C ALA A 94 13.50 -1.76 1.08
N TYR A 95 12.62 -2.13 2.02
CA TYR A 95 12.57 -3.48 2.61
C TYR A 95 12.39 -4.59 1.57
N LEU A 96 11.75 -4.32 0.43
CA LEU A 96 11.58 -5.27 -0.67
C LEU A 96 12.91 -5.68 -1.32
N LYS A 97 13.99 -4.92 -1.08
CA LYS A 97 15.34 -5.19 -1.60
C LYS A 97 16.32 -5.62 -0.50
N ILE A 98 15.88 -5.68 0.76
CA ILE A 98 16.73 -6.07 1.88
C ILE A 98 16.80 -7.60 1.97
N PRO A 99 17.99 -8.22 1.85
CA PRO A 99 18.13 -9.68 1.90
C PRO A 99 17.57 -10.29 3.18
N SER A 100 17.62 -9.58 4.32
CA SER A 100 17.12 -10.05 5.61
C SER A 100 15.59 -10.16 5.68
N PHE A 101 14.83 -9.42 4.86
CA PHE A 101 13.37 -9.53 4.83
C PHE A 101 12.92 -10.84 4.17
N GLY A 102 13.59 -11.25 3.10
CA GLY A 102 13.32 -12.52 2.40
C GLY A 102 13.94 -13.76 3.07
N LYS A 103 14.69 -13.56 4.17
CA LYS A 103 15.26 -14.68 4.95
C LYS A 103 14.25 -15.14 6.00
N LYS A 104 14.12 -16.45 6.11
CA LYS A 104 13.33 -17.15 7.12
C LYS A 104 14.11 -17.29 8.41
#